data_AF-A0A930NZU7-F1
#
_entry.id   AF-A0A930NZU7-F1
#
_cell.length_a   1.000
_cell.length_b   1.000
_cell.length_c   1.000
_cell.angle_alpha   90.00
_cell.angle_beta   90.00
_cell.angle_gamma   90.00
#
_symmetry.space_group_name_H-M   'P 1'
#
loop_
_entity.id
_entity.type
_entity.pdbx_description
1 polymer ?
#
loop_
_entity_poly.entity_id
_entity_poly.type
_entity_poly.pdbx_seq_one_letter_code
_entity_poly.pdbx_strand_id
1 'polypeptide(L)'
;YDTKREEVSARILFTNVQLVVLHALMGMIHAKNPRSKDGRNPFKEDSLPWAAWIIARLQGWCDMGKDTRPGYITLKEGLRVFEYQVAFYTSLKKDV
;
A
#
# COMPACT_ATOMS: atom_id res chain seq x y z
N TYR A 1 3.77 -0.45 -14.85
CA TYR A 1 4.41 -1.14 -13.70
C TYR A 1 5.25 -2.31 -14.18
N ASP A 2 6.18 -2.83 -13.37
CA ASP A 2 6.79 -4.13 -13.67
C ASP A 2 5.88 -5.25 -13.16
N THR A 3 4.85 -5.56 -13.95
CA THR A 3 3.95 -6.71 -13.69
C THR A 3 4.68 -8.05 -13.78
N LYS A 4 5.95 -8.06 -14.18
CA LYS A 4 6.77 -9.27 -14.31
C LYS A 4 7.39 -9.71 -12.99
N ARG A 5 7.15 -9.00 -11.87
CA ARG A 5 7.77 -9.28 -10.56
C ARG A 5 6.78 -9.51 -9.41
N GLU A 6 5.54 -9.88 -9.71
CA GLU A 6 4.53 -10.18 -8.69
C GLU A 6 4.81 -11.47 -7.90
N GLU A 7 5.80 -12.27 -8.31
CA GLU A 7 6.34 -13.39 -7.54
C GLU A 7 7.13 -12.95 -6.30
N VAL A 8 7.60 -11.70 -6.27
CA VAL A 8 8.34 -11.17 -5.12
C VAL A 8 7.37 -10.84 -3.99
N SER A 9 7.46 -11.57 -2.89
CA SER A 9 6.63 -11.33 -1.71
C SER A 9 7.00 -10.02 -1.01
N ALA A 10 6.00 -9.26 -0.56
CA ALA A 10 6.17 -8.09 0.30
C ALA A 10 6.90 -8.41 1.62
N ARG A 11 6.87 -9.68 2.08
CA ARG A 11 7.56 -10.17 3.28
C ARG A 11 9.07 -9.97 3.26
N ILE A 12 9.67 -9.77 2.09
CA ILE A 12 11.12 -9.48 2.03
C ILE A 12 11.49 -8.11 2.60
N LEU A 13 10.52 -7.17 2.67
CA LEU A 13 10.72 -5.81 3.23
C LEU A 13 9.83 -5.52 4.44
N PHE A 14 8.64 -6.12 4.52
CA PHE A 14 7.64 -5.79 5.54
C PHE A 14 7.47 -6.92 6.57
N THR A 15 7.42 -6.53 7.83
CA THR A 15 7.10 -7.42 8.95
C THR A 15 5.63 -7.88 8.92
N ASN A 16 5.29 -8.91 9.71
CA ASN A 16 3.90 -9.37 9.84
C ASN A 16 2.94 -8.27 10.30
N VAL A 17 3.36 -7.41 11.23
CA VAL A 17 2.54 -6.28 11.70
C VAL A 17 2.30 -5.28 10.57
N GLN A 18 3.35 -4.93 9.82
CA GLN A 18 3.24 -4.06 8.66
C GLN A 18 2.31 -4.62 7.59
N LEU A 19 2.35 -5.93 7.33
CA LEU A 19 1.42 -6.59 6.40
C LEU A 19 -0.04 -6.48 6.87
N VAL A 20 -0.32 -6.72 8.15
CA VAL A 20 -1.66 -6.54 8.71
C VAL A 20 -2.17 -5.11 8.48
N VAL A 21 -1.31 -4.10 8.69
CA VAL A 21 -1.66 -2.70 8.43
C VAL A 21 -1.87 -2.44 6.94
N LEU A 22 -1.07 -3.03 6.04
CA LEU A 22 -1.28 -2.94 4.60
C LEU A 22 -2.65 -3.49 4.17
N HIS A 23 -3.07 -4.65 4.67
CA HIS A 23 -4.42 -5.18 4.38
C HIS A 23 -5.53 -4.25 4.90
N ALA A 24 -5.37 -3.72 6.12
CA ALA A 24 -6.34 -2.77 6.68
C ALA A 24 -6.46 -1.50 5.82
N LEU A 25 -5.33 -0.94 5.40
CA LEU A 25 -5.27 0.21 4.50
C LEU A 25 -5.88 -0.10 3.13
N MET A 26 -5.63 -1.29 2.59
CA MET A 26 -6.22 -1.75 1.33
C MET A 26 -7.76 -1.79 1.43
N GLY A 27 -8.29 -2.32 2.53
CA GLY A 27 -9.73 -2.32 2.82
C GLY A 27 -10.31 -0.91 2.90
N MET A 28 -9.63 0.02 3.57
CA MET A 28 -10.06 1.42 3.69
C MET A 28 -10.05 2.16 2.34
N ILE A 29 -9.01 1.93 1.52
CA ILE A 29 -8.90 2.52 0.17
C ILE A 29 -10.04 2.03 -0.72
N HIS A 30 -10.35 0.73 -0.68
CA HIS A 30 -11.49 0.15 -1.42
C HIS A 30 -12.84 0.72 -0.94
N ALA A 31 -13.07 0.80 0.37
CA ALA A 31 -14.32 1.29 0.94
C ALA A 31 -14.61 2.76 0.58
N LYS A 32 -13.56 3.59 0.50
CA LYS A 32 -13.70 5.01 0.14
C LYS A 32 -14.11 5.21 -1.32
N ASN A 33 -13.76 4.29 -2.22
CA ASN A 33 -13.95 4.44 -3.66
C ASN A 33 -14.49 3.15 -4.33
N PRO A 34 -15.70 2.68 -3.96
CA PRO A 34 -16.21 1.36 -4.38
C PRO A 34 -16.50 1.25 -5.89
N ARG A 35 -16.66 2.38 -6.59
CA ARG A 35 -16.95 2.45 -8.04
C ARG A 35 -15.75 2.91 -8.90
N SER A 36 -14.65 3.34 -8.29
CA SER A 36 -13.47 3.82 -9.04
C SER A 36 -12.64 2.64 -9.53
N LYS A 37 -12.29 2.64 -10.82
CA LYS A 37 -11.29 1.72 -11.39
C LYS A 37 -9.93 1.88 -10.69
N ASP A 38 -9.64 3.07 -10.16
CA ASP A 38 -8.39 3.44 -9.50
C ASP A 38 -8.33 3.00 -8.03
N GLY A 39 -9.41 2.44 -7.49
CA GLY A 39 -9.44 1.84 -6.16
C GLY A 39 -8.89 0.41 -6.15
N ARG A 40 -8.86 -0.28 -7.29
CA ARG A 40 -8.46 -1.68 -7.39
C ARG A 40 -6.96 -1.76 -7.61
N ASN A 41 -6.25 -2.21 -6.60
CA ASN A 41 -4.84 -2.56 -6.75
C ASN A 41 -4.73 -3.69 -7.80
N PRO A 42 -4.01 -3.48 -8.93
CA PRO A 42 -3.96 -4.46 -10.00
C PRO A 42 -2.98 -5.61 -9.70
N PHE A 43 -2.18 -5.51 -8.65
CA PHE A 43 -1.16 -6.49 -8.31
C PHE A 43 -1.72 -7.57 -7.39
N LYS A 44 -1.15 -8.77 -7.51
CA LYS A 44 -1.35 -9.89 -6.60
C LYS A 44 -1.15 -9.45 -5.14
N GLU A 45 -2.12 -9.75 -4.29
CA GLU A 45 -2.05 -9.51 -2.85
C GLU A 45 -0.78 -10.11 -2.23
N ASP A 46 -0.22 -9.43 -1.23
CA ASP A 46 1.06 -9.77 -0.58
C ASP A 46 2.30 -9.78 -1.49
N SER A 47 2.20 -9.30 -2.74
CA SER A 47 3.37 -9.01 -3.57
C SER A 47 3.99 -7.66 -3.21
N LEU A 48 5.27 -7.47 -3.51
CA LEU A 48 5.95 -6.19 -3.31
C LEU A 48 5.33 -5.06 -4.15
N PRO A 49 4.95 -5.26 -5.44
CA PRO A 49 4.20 -4.27 -6.20
C PRO A 49 2.86 -3.88 -5.55
N TRP A 50 2.15 -4.85 -4.96
CA TRP A 50 0.90 -4.60 -4.23
C TRP A 50 1.11 -3.66 -3.05
N ALA A 51 2.14 -3.91 -2.23
CA ALA A 51 2.47 -3.04 -1.09
C ALA A 51 2.89 -1.63 -1.55
N ALA A 52 3.73 -1.54 -2.60
CA ALA A 52 4.17 -0.26 -3.15
C ALA A 52 3.01 0.58 -3.69
N TRP A 53 2.01 -0.06 -4.32
CA TRP A 53 0.79 0.60 -4.78
C TRP A 53 0.00 1.21 -3.62
N ILE A 54 -0.21 0.46 -2.54
CA ILE A 54 -0.91 0.95 -1.33
C ILE A 54 -0.19 2.16 -0.76
N ILE A 55 1.13 2.07 -0.62
CA ILE A 55 1.98 3.14 -0.08
C ILE A 55 1.87 4.41 -0.94
N ALA A 56 1.90 4.28 -2.27
CA ALA A 56 1.73 5.42 -3.16
C ALA A 56 0.35 6.10 -2.99
N ARG A 57 -0.72 5.31 -2.80
CA ARG A 57 -2.08 5.83 -2.58
C ARG A 57 -2.18 6.69 -1.32
N LEU A 58 -1.35 6.43 -0.29
CA LEU A 58 -1.34 7.25 0.93
C LEU A 58 -0.92 8.70 0.66
N GLN A 59 -0.21 8.97 -0.43
CA GLN A 59 0.16 10.33 -0.88
C GLN A 59 -0.75 10.88 -1.98
N GLY A 60 -1.96 10.34 -2.12
CA GLY A 60 -2.92 10.82 -3.11
C GLY A 60 -2.54 10.50 -4.55
N TRP A 61 -1.59 9.59 -4.78
CA TRP A 61 -1.32 9.08 -6.11
C TRP A 61 -2.59 8.42 -6.68
N CYS A 62 -2.89 8.70 -7.94
CA CYS A 62 -3.99 8.12 -8.68
C CYS A 62 -3.48 7.61 -10.03
N ASP A 63 -4.04 6.48 -10.48
CA ASP A 63 -3.70 5.93 -11.79
C ASP A 63 -4.44 6.74 -12.86
N MET A 64 -3.72 7.59 -13.58
CA MET A 64 -4.30 8.44 -14.63
C MET A 64 -4.36 7.72 -16.00
N GLY A 65 -4.33 6.38 -16.03
CA GLY A 65 -4.57 5.57 -17.23
C GLY A 65 -3.42 5.55 -18.24
N LYS A 66 -2.26 6.15 -17.92
CA LYS A 66 -1.05 6.12 -18.74
C LYS A 66 0.16 5.74 -17.89
N ASP A 67 0.28 4.46 -17.54
CA ASP A 67 1.49 3.80 -17.01
C ASP A 67 2.33 4.64 -16.01
N THR A 68 1.65 5.44 -15.18
CA THR A 68 2.31 6.48 -14.38
C THR A 68 2.79 5.83 -13.10
N ARG A 69 4.00 5.27 -13.13
CA ARG A 69 4.65 4.74 -11.94
C ARG A 69 4.76 5.87 -10.89
N PRO A 70 4.46 5.62 -9.61
CA PRO A 70 4.65 6.63 -8.58
C PRO A 70 6.13 7.03 -8.52
N GLY A 71 6.39 8.34 -8.43
CA GLY A 71 7.75 8.86 -8.29
C GLY A 71 8.35 8.49 -6.93
N TYR A 72 9.68 8.57 -6.80
CA TYR A 72 10.37 8.24 -5.55
C TYR A 72 9.94 9.16 -4.38
N ILE A 73 9.57 10.42 -4.65
CA ILE A 73 9.05 11.34 -3.65
C ILE A 73 7.70 10.84 -3.11
N THR A 74 6.78 10.44 -4.01
CA THR A 74 5.48 9.86 -3.66
C THR A 74 5.65 8.61 -2.79
N LEU A 75 6.56 7.71 -3.16
CA LEU A 75 6.83 6.50 -2.38
C LEU A 75 7.46 6.83 -1.02
N LYS A 76 8.42 7.76 -0.96
CA LYS A 76 9.06 8.19 0.29
C LYS A 76 8.04 8.77 1.28
N GLU A 77 7.24 9.73 0.83
CA GLU A 77 6.25 10.37 1.70
C GLU A 77 5.10 9.41 2.04
N GLY A 78 4.76 8.49 1.13
CA GLY A 78 3.80 7.42 1.38
C GLY A 78 4.29 6.48 2.45
N LEU A 79 5.56 6.09 2.39
CA LEU A 79 6.18 5.22 3.38
C LEU A 79 6.20 5.90 4.75
N ARG A 80 6.50 7.20 4.80
CA ARG A 80 6.44 7.98 6.05
C ARG A 80 5.03 7.94 6.67
N VAL A 81 3.98 8.13 5.86
CA VAL A 81 2.60 8.01 6.34
C VAL A 81 2.28 6.60 6.80
N PHE A 82 2.71 5.58 6.04
CA PHE A 82 2.54 4.18 6.40
C PHE A 82 3.15 3.85 7.77
N GLU A 83 4.39 4.29 8.03
CA GLU A 83 5.06 4.04 9.32
C GLU A 83 4.32 4.68 10.50
N TYR A 84 3.68 5.85 10.32
CA TYR A 84 2.82 6.41 11.36
C TYR A 84 1.59 5.52 11.63
N GLN A 85 0.97 4.94 10.60
CA GLN A 85 -0.15 4.01 10.77
C GLN A 85 0.29 2.73 11.50
N VAL A 86 1.49 2.23 11.20
CA VAL A 86 2.08 1.07 11.87
C VAL A 86 2.37 1.35 13.33
N ALA A 87 2.95 2.52 13.64
CA ALA A 87 3.21 2.94 15.01
C ALA A 87 1.91 3.06 15.82
N PHE A 88 0.88 3.68 15.24
CA PHE A 88 -0.45 3.80 15.85
C PHE A 88 -1.10 2.43 16.10
N TYR A 89 -1.10 1.53 15.11
CA TYR A 89 -1.63 0.18 15.29
C TYR A 89 -0.87 -0.58 16.39
N THR A 90 0.44 -0.42 16.45
CA THR A 90 1.28 -1.07 17.45
C THR A 90 1.04 -0.53 18.85
N SER A 91 0.79 0.77 19.03
CA SER A 91 0.45 1.32 20.34
C SER A 91 -0.88 0.79 20.83
N LEU A 92 -1.92 0.77 19.97
CA LEU A 92 -3.22 0.21 20.33
C LEU A 92 -3.17 -1.25 20.75
N LYS A 93 -2.27 -2.05 20.16
CA LYS A 93 -2.11 -3.46 20.50
C LYS A 93 -1.33 -3.71 21.78
N LYS A 94 -0.60 -2.73 22.31
CA LYS A 94 0.08 -2.83 23.61
C LYS A 94 -0.86 -2.54 24.78
N ASP A 95 -1.94 -1.82 24.52
CA ASP A 95 -2.93 -1.41 25.52
C ASP A 95 -4.08 -2.43 25.69
N VAL A 96 -3.98 -3.59 25.03
CA VAL A 96 -4.90 -4.74 25.11
C VAL A 96 -4.14 -5.96 25.63
#